data_AF-A0A9P0YYP6-F1
#
_entry.id   AF-A0A9P0YYP6-F1
#
_cell.length_a   1.000
_cell.length_b   1.000
_cell.length_c   1.000
_cell.angle_alpha   90.00
_cell.angle_beta   90.00
_cell.angle_gamma   90.00
#
_symmetry.space_group_name_H-M   'P 1'
#
loop_
_entity.id
_entity.type
_entity.pdbx_description
1 polymer ?
#
loop_
_entity_poly.entity_id
_entity_poly.type
_entity_poly.pdbx_seq_one_letter_code
_entity_poly.pdbx_strand_id
1 'polypeptide(L)'
;MAVYVWKNAFRAVDHQWDGNLFATAGAQVDIWDHNRSQPVNSFSWGNDTSISVRFNPGEPDILATSASDRSITIYDLRMSSAARKIIMRTRTNSVAWNPMEPMNFTAANEDCNCYSYDARKLSEAKCVHKDHVSSVMDIDYSPTGREFVTGSYDRTVRIFQYNGGHSREIYHTKRMQRVFCVKFSCDASYVISGSDDTNLRLWKAKASEQMGVLLPRERKNHEYLEAVKNRYKHLPEIKRIVRHGHLPRAIYKAANLRREITEAERRKEDRKRAHSAPGSMPKQALRKKRIIQEVE
;
A
#
# COMPACT_ATOMS: atom_id res chain seq x y z
N MET A 1 13.54 -3.67 31.47
CA MET A 1 13.68 -4.04 30.05
C MET A 1 13.54 -5.54 29.94
N ALA A 2 12.48 -6.04 29.32
CA ALA A 2 12.39 -7.46 28.95
C ALA A 2 13.21 -7.67 27.68
N VAL A 3 14.05 -8.70 27.65
CA VAL A 3 14.85 -9.08 26.48
C VAL A 3 14.24 -10.34 25.88
N TYR A 4 13.75 -10.24 24.64
CA TYR A 4 13.19 -11.36 23.91
C TYR A 4 14.28 -11.95 23.01
N VAL A 5 14.77 -13.13 23.36
CA VAL A 5 15.86 -13.82 22.64
C VAL A 5 15.27 -14.90 21.75
N TRP A 6 15.65 -14.90 20.48
CA TRP A 6 15.26 -15.96 19.54
C TRP A 6 16.43 -16.43 18.69
N LYS A 7 16.27 -17.63 18.12
CA LYS A 7 17.32 -18.29 17.32
C LYS A 7 17.52 -17.66 15.94
N ASN A 8 16.48 -17.04 15.40
CA ASN A 8 16.46 -16.50 14.05
C ASN A 8 16.37 -14.97 14.05
N ALA A 9 16.86 -14.34 12.99
CA ALA A 9 16.79 -12.89 12.83
C ALA A 9 15.33 -12.43 12.61
N PHE A 10 14.96 -11.35 13.30
CA PHE A 10 13.69 -10.67 13.11
C PHE A 10 13.78 -9.67 11.95
N ARG A 11 12.70 -9.56 11.19
CA ARG A 11 12.58 -8.68 10.02
C ARG A 11 11.59 -7.54 10.21
N ALA A 12 10.50 -7.79 10.92
CA ALA A 12 9.48 -6.79 11.23
C ALA A 12 8.85 -7.07 12.59
N VAL A 13 8.26 -6.03 13.17
CA VAL A 13 7.49 -6.10 14.40
C VAL A 13 6.27 -5.20 14.25
N ASP A 14 5.16 -5.61 14.85
CA ASP A 14 3.99 -4.75 15.03
C ASP A 14 3.28 -5.07 16.34
N HIS A 15 2.56 -4.09 16.87
CA HIS A 15 1.88 -4.17 18.16
C HIS A 15 0.35 -4.23 17.96
N GLN A 16 -0.33 -5.00 18.80
CA GLN A 16 -1.80 -5.06 18.80
C GLN A 16 -2.37 -3.74 19.34
N TRP A 17 -3.36 -3.14 18.69
CA TRP A 17 -3.77 -1.76 19.02
C TRP A 17 -4.27 -1.56 20.46
N ASP A 18 -5.16 -2.44 20.94
CA ASP A 18 -5.77 -2.36 22.28
C ASP A 18 -5.29 -3.47 23.24
N GLY A 19 -4.33 -4.29 22.83
CA GLY A 19 -3.93 -5.49 23.56
C GLY A 19 -2.47 -5.47 24.05
N ASN A 20 -2.14 -6.47 24.86
CA ASN A 20 -0.78 -6.68 25.36
C ASN A 20 0.05 -7.61 24.44
N LEU A 21 -0.43 -7.91 23.24
CA LEU A 21 0.27 -8.78 22.31
C LEU A 21 1.06 -7.96 21.29
N PHE A 22 2.21 -8.48 20.88
CA PHE A 22 2.93 -8.00 19.71
C PHE A 22 3.38 -9.18 18.86
N ALA A 23 3.51 -8.94 17.56
CA ALA A 23 3.90 -9.96 16.60
C ALA A 23 5.24 -9.60 15.98
N THR A 24 6.11 -10.60 15.87
CA THR A 24 7.40 -10.49 15.20
C THR A 24 7.40 -11.36 13.95
N ALA A 25 7.84 -10.81 12.83
CA ALA A 25 8.11 -11.54 11.59
C ALA A 25 9.60 -11.87 11.50
N GLY A 26 9.90 -13.09 11.07
CA GLY A 26 11.25 -13.52 10.71
C GLY A 26 11.20 -14.77 9.85
N ALA A 27 11.83 -15.84 10.30
CA ALA A 27 11.65 -17.17 9.69
C ALA A 27 10.24 -17.75 9.89
N GLN A 28 9.55 -17.29 10.94
CA GLN A 28 8.16 -17.60 11.24
C GLN A 28 7.51 -16.35 11.87
N VAL A 29 6.20 -16.39 12.07
CA VAL A 29 5.45 -15.31 12.71
C VAL A 29 5.17 -15.71 14.14
N ASP A 30 5.87 -15.07 15.07
CA ASP A 30 5.75 -15.35 16.50
C ASP A 30 4.95 -14.25 17.19
N ILE A 31 4.03 -14.64 18.07
CA ILE A 31 3.20 -13.74 18.89
C ILE A 31 3.69 -13.80 20.32
N TRP A 32 3.88 -12.63 20.89
CA TRP A 32 4.47 -12.43 22.19
C TRP A 32 3.51 -11.66 23.07
N ASP A 33 3.57 -11.92 24.37
CA ASP A 33 2.94 -11.12 25.41
C ASP A 33 4.06 -10.35 26.12
N HIS A 34 3.82 -9.09 26.47
CA HIS A 34 4.80 -8.24 27.17
C HIS A 34 5.26 -8.84 28.50
N ASN A 35 4.45 -9.71 29.09
CA ASN A 35 4.72 -10.32 30.39
C ASN A 35 5.48 -11.65 30.29
N ARG A 36 5.66 -12.21 29.09
CA ARG A 36 6.20 -13.57 28.89
C ARG A 36 7.47 -13.53 28.04
N SER A 37 8.52 -14.20 28.50
CA SER A 37 9.78 -14.31 27.74
C SER A 37 9.76 -15.33 26.61
N GLN A 38 8.67 -16.11 26.47
CA GLN A 38 8.46 -17.10 25.41
C GLN A 38 7.27 -16.67 24.54
N PRO A 39 7.28 -17.01 23.24
CA PRO A 39 6.16 -16.72 22.37
C PRO A 39 4.92 -17.48 22.84
N VAL A 40 3.77 -16.81 22.83
CA VAL A 40 2.47 -17.38 23.15
C VAL A 40 2.03 -18.33 22.04
N ASN A 41 2.23 -17.93 20.79
CA ASN A 41 1.88 -18.72 19.62
C ASN A 41 2.92 -18.48 18.51
N SER A 42 3.19 -19.51 17.72
CA SER A 42 4.15 -19.49 16.62
C SER A 42 3.47 -20.03 15.36
N PHE A 43 3.32 -19.18 14.36
CA PHE A 43 2.77 -19.57 13.07
C PHE A 43 3.90 -19.74 12.05
N SER A 44 4.02 -20.95 11.51
CA SER A 44 4.91 -21.25 10.39
C SER A 44 4.10 -21.79 9.21
N TRP A 45 4.25 -21.18 8.04
CA TRP A 45 3.70 -21.71 6.79
C TRP A 45 4.83 -21.96 5.81
N GLY A 46 5.34 -23.18 5.79
CA GLY A 46 6.53 -23.54 5.01
C GLY A 46 7.82 -22.95 5.60
N ASN A 47 8.86 -22.88 4.77
CA ASN A 47 10.22 -22.43 5.15
C ASN A 47 10.52 -21.00 4.68
N ASP A 48 9.50 -20.21 4.35
CA ASP A 48 9.69 -18.88 3.79
C ASP A 48 9.74 -17.80 4.87
N THR A 49 10.55 -16.78 4.63
CA THR A 49 10.70 -15.66 5.56
C THR A 49 9.58 -14.64 5.40
N SER A 50 8.97 -14.25 6.51
CA SER A 50 8.02 -13.15 6.58
C SER A 50 8.76 -11.81 6.60
N ILE A 51 8.40 -10.93 5.67
CA ILE A 51 9.04 -9.64 5.43
C ILE A 51 8.38 -8.53 6.25
N SER A 52 7.05 -8.50 6.29
CA SER A 52 6.29 -7.50 7.03
C SER A 52 5.12 -8.14 7.77
N VAL A 53 4.75 -7.54 8.91
CA VAL A 53 3.60 -7.91 9.74
C VAL A 53 2.84 -6.64 10.05
N ARG A 54 1.50 -6.68 9.94
CA ARG A 54 0.61 -5.62 10.43
C ARG A 54 -0.64 -6.19 11.11
N PHE A 55 -0.91 -5.69 12.31
CA PHE A 55 -2.19 -5.87 12.98
C PHE A 55 -3.27 -5.01 12.33
N ASN A 56 -4.49 -5.52 12.32
CA ASN A 56 -5.65 -4.79 11.88
C ASN A 56 -6.12 -3.84 13.00
N PRO A 57 -6.22 -2.52 12.75
CA PRO A 57 -6.65 -1.56 13.77
C PRO A 57 -8.09 -1.77 14.25
N GLY A 58 -8.99 -2.25 13.38
CA GLY A 58 -10.41 -2.41 13.75
C GLY A 58 -10.77 -3.80 14.30
N GLU A 59 -9.94 -4.81 14.05
CA GLU A 59 -10.12 -6.18 14.56
C GLU A 59 -8.78 -6.68 15.12
N PRO A 60 -8.53 -6.52 16.43
CA PRO A 60 -7.18 -6.63 16.99
C PRO A 60 -6.62 -8.05 16.94
N ASP A 61 -7.45 -9.07 16.72
CA ASP A 61 -7.04 -10.47 16.61
C ASP A 61 -6.62 -10.86 15.18
N ILE A 62 -6.77 -9.97 14.20
CA ILE A 62 -6.42 -10.24 12.82
C ILE A 62 -5.10 -9.54 12.49
N LEU A 63 -4.19 -10.29 11.87
CA LEU A 63 -2.95 -9.74 11.34
C LEU A 63 -2.68 -10.24 9.92
N ALA A 64 -2.05 -9.40 9.11
CA ALA A 64 -1.60 -9.75 7.78
C ALA A 64 -0.07 -9.72 7.73
N THR A 65 0.50 -10.68 7.01
CA THR A 65 1.93 -10.72 6.75
C THR A 65 2.21 -10.90 5.28
N SER A 66 3.37 -10.41 4.85
CA SER A 66 3.90 -10.62 3.51
C SER A 66 5.16 -11.45 3.63
N ALA A 67 5.34 -12.42 2.74
CA ALA A 67 6.49 -13.32 2.75
C ALA A 67 7.28 -13.30 1.44
N SER A 68 8.51 -13.83 1.50
CA SER A 68 9.46 -13.84 0.38
C SER A 68 9.00 -14.70 -0.81
N ASP A 69 8.11 -15.66 -0.60
CA ASP A 69 7.48 -16.50 -1.64
C ASP A 69 6.42 -15.75 -2.48
N ARG A 70 6.30 -14.43 -2.26
CA ARG A 70 5.31 -13.51 -2.86
C ARG A 70 3.92 -13.68 -2.29
N SER A 71 3.81 -14.38 -1.17
CA SER A 71 2.52 -14.57 -0.52
C SER A 71 2.15 -13.41 0.40
N ILE A 72 0.85 -13.24 0.56
CA ILE A 72 0.23 -12.49 1.64
C ILE A 72 -0.58 -13.50 2.44
N THR A 73 -0.25 -13.64 3.72
CA THR A 73 -0.97 -14.52 4.64
C THR A 73 -1.73 -13.68 5.65
N ILE A 74 -2.95 -14.10 5.95
CA ILE A 74 -3.80 -13.52 6.99
C ILE A 74 -3.87 -14.56 8.10
N TYR A 75 -3.57 -14.13 9.33
CA TYR A 75 -3.71 -14.94 10.53
C TYR A 75 -4.82 -14.37 11.39
N ASP A 76 -5.58 -15.28 12.01
CA ASP A 76 -6.50 -14.98 13.09
C ASP A 76 -5.89 -15.57 14.36
N LEU A 77 -5.66 -14.73 15.38
CA LEU A 77 -5.09 -15.14 16.66
C LEU A 77 -5.98 -16.14 17.41
N ARG A 78 -7.28 -16.17 17.11
CA ARG A 78 -8.24 -17.11 17.69
C ARG A 78 -8.08 -18.52 17.11
N MET A 79 -7.45 -18.64 15.95
CA MET A 79 -7.16 -19.89 15.28
C MET A 79 -5.71 -20.33 15.52
N SER A 80 -5.49 -21.64 15.57
CA SER A 80 -4.13 -22.21 15.68
C SER A 80 -3.39 -22.27 14.34
N SER A 81 -4.08 -22.08 13.22
CA SER A 81 -3.52 -22.06 11.87
C SER A 81 -3.74 -20.72 11.19
N ALA A 82 -2.96 -20.46 10.13
CA ALA A 82 -3.23 -19.31 9.25
C ALA A 82 -4.65 -19.42 8.67
N ALA A 83 -5.32 -18.28 8.51
CA ALA A 83 -6.70 -18.24 8.04
C ALA A 83 -6.79 -18.30 6.52
N ARG A 84 -5.97 -17.52 5.81
CA ARG A 84 -5.92 -17.48 4.33
C ARG A 84 -4.54 -17.11 3.83
N LYS A 85 -4.16 -17.62 2.66
CA LYS A 85 -2.91 -17.29 1.96
C LYS A 85 -3.18 -17.00 0.48
N ILE A 86 -2.68 -15.88 -0.02
CA ILE A 86 -2.66 -15.59 -1.46
C ILE A 86 -1.24 -15.49 -1.99
N ILE A 87 -0.98 -16.06 -3.16
CA ILE A 87 0.30 -15.99 -3.84
C ILE A 87 0.18 -15.03 -5.02
N MET A 88 0.92 -13.93 -4.98
CA MET A 88 0.99 -12.96 -6.06
C MET A 88 2.09 -13.33 -7.07
N ARG A 89 2.03 -12.73 -8.27
CA ARG A 89 3.06 -12.93 -9.30
C ARG A 89 4.45 -12.43 -8.88
N THR A 90 4.49 -11.41 -8.04
CA THR A 90 5.65 -10.63 -7.61
C THR A 90 5.55 -10.33 -6.13
N ARG A 91 6.69 -10.08 -5.48
CA ARG A 91 6.78 -10.00 -4.02
C ARG A 91 6.10 -8.74 -3.51
N THR A 92 5.39 -8.87 -2.41
CA THR A 92 4.87 -7.74 -1.63
C THR A 92 5.93 -7.30 -0.62
N ASN A 93 6.11 -6.00 -0.45
CA ASN A 93 7.11 -5.47 0.48
C ASN A 93 6.48 -5.09 1.82
N SER A 94 5.31 -4.47 1.76
CA SER A 94 4.58 -3.98 2.93
C SER A 94 3.08 -4.14 2.71
N VAL A 95 2.36 -4.29 3.81
CA VAL A 95 0.90 -4.33 3.87
C VAL A 95 0.46 -3.25 4.86
N ALA A 96 -0.72 -2.67 4.66
CA ALA A 96 -1.36 -1.81 5.64
C ALA A 96 -2.88 -2.03 5.61
N TRP A 97 -3.50 -2.07 6.78
CA TRP A 97 -4.95 -2.17 6.95
C TRP A 97 -5.61 -0.81 6.90
N ASN A 98 -6.84 -0.75 6.39
CA ASN A 98 -7.65 0.45 6.49
C ASN A 98 -8.21 0.56 7.91
N PRO A 99 -7.89 1.62 8.68
CA PRO A 99 -8.33 1.75 10.07
C PRO A 99 -9.84 1.94 10.21
N MET A 100 -10.54 2.47 9.19
CA MET A 100 -11.99 2.68 9.22
C MET A 100 -12.79 1.51 8.64
N GLU A 101 -12.19 0.74 7.73
CA GLU A 101 -12.82 -0.43 7.11
C GLU A 101 -11.93 -1.66 7.35
N PRO A 102 -12.08 -2.36 8.50
CA PRO A 102 -11.13 -3.40 8.93
C PRO A 102 -11.05 -4.60 7.98
N MET A 103 -12.05 -4.82 7.13
CA MET A 103 -11.99 -5.87 6.10
C MET A 103 -11.00 -5.54 4.97
N ASN A 104 -10.65 -4.27 4.77
CA ASN A 104 -9.88 -3.83 3.61
C ASN A 104 -8.43 -3.57 3.99
N PHE A 105 -7.51 -4.06 3.15
CA PHE A 105 -6.09 -3.75 3.29
C PHE A 105 -5.48 -3.45 1.93
N THR A 106 -4.33 -2.79 1.94
CA THR A 106 -3.53 -2.52 0.74
C THR A 106 -2.17 -3.16 0.86
N ALA A 107 -1.75 -3.80 -0.22
CA ALA A 107 -0.42 -4.37 -0.37
C ALA A 107 0.42 -3.54 -1.34
N ALA A 108 1.60 -3.13 -0.89
CA ALA A 108 2.66 -2.54 -1.71
C ALA A 108 3.47 -3.64 -2.38
N ASN A 109 3.55 -3.63 -3.71
CA ASN A 109 4.20 -4.68 -4.48
C ASN A 109 5.39 -4.13 -5.28
N GLU A 110 6.36 -4.99 -5.56
CA GLU A 110 7.46 -4.75 -6.50
C GLU A 110 7.04 -4.46 -7.94
N ASP A 111 5.84 -4.88 -8.35
CA ASP A 111 5.26 -4.59 -9.67
C ASP A 111 5.00 -3.08 -9.95
N CYS A 112 5.51 -2.20 -9.10
CA CYS A 112 5.32 -0.74 -9.10
C CYS A 112 3.86 -0.33 -8.88
N ASN A 113 3.04 -1.25 -8.36
CA ASN A 113 1.62 -1.02 -8.14
C ASN A 113 1.28 -1.37 -6.69
N CYS A 114 0.19 -0.78 -6.20
CA CYS A 114 -0.44 -1.22 -4.96
C CYS A 114 -1.78 -1.88 -5.26
N TYR A 115 -2.14 -2.87 -4.45
CA TYR A 115 -3.37 -3.64 -4.60
C TYR A 115 -4.20 -3.49 -3.34
N SER A 116 -5.40 -2.93 -3.45
CA SER A 116 -6.38 -2.97 -2.36
C SER A 116 -7.16 -4.27 -2.45
N TYR A 117 -7.20 -5.03 -1.36
CA TYR A 117 -7.95 -6.25 -1.21
C TYR A 117 -9.06 -6.09 -0.16
N ASP A 118 -10.08 -6.93 -0.31
CA ASP A 118 -11.03 -7.24 0.76
C ASP A 118 -10.62 -8.60 1.33
N ALA A 119 -10.34 -8.68 2.63
CA ALA A 119 -9.89 -9.88 3.32
C ALA A 119 -10.87 -11.05 3.19
N ARG A 120 -12.17 -10.76 2.96
CA ARG A 120 -13.21 -11.77 2.75
C ARG A 120 -13.21 -12.34 1.35
N LYS A 121 -12.69 -11.60 0.37
CA LYS A 121 -12.68 -11.97 -1.05
C LYS A 121 -11.32 -11.68 -1.67
N LEU A 122 -10.39 -12.62 -1.50
CA LEU A 122 -9.01 -12.46 -1.98
C LEU A 122 -8.82 -12.88 -3.44
N SER A 123 -9.82 -13.51 -4.07
CA SER A 123 -9.80 -13.88 -5.49
C SER A 123 -9.68 -12.70 -6.47
N GLU A 124 -9.98 -11.48 -6.05
CA GLU A 124 -9.78 -10.27 -6.87
C GLU A 124 -9.40 -9.04 -6.04
N ALA A 125 -8.51 -8.21 -6.58
CA ALA A 125 -8.23 -6.91 -5.99
C ALA A 125 -9.42 -5.96 -6.18
N LYS A 126 -9.86 -5.28 -5.12
CA LYS A 126 -10.90 -4.23 -5.17
C LYS A 126 -10.45 -3.04 -6.01
N CYS A 127 -9.18 -2.64 -5.88
CA CYS A 127 -8.58 -1.58 -6.69
C CYS A 127 -7.11 -1.88 -6.99
N VAL A 128 -6.63 -1.40 -8.15
CA VAL A 128 -5.21 -1.44 -8.51
C VAL A 128 -4.74 -0.01 -8.70
N HIS A 129 -3.79 0.39 -7.86
CA HIS A 129 -3.21 1.73 -7.81
C HIS A 129 -1.94 1.74 -8.63
N LYS A 130 -1.94 2.54 -9.69
CA LYS A 130 -0.85 2.58 -10.68
C LYS A 130 -0.42 4.02 -10.83
N ASP A 131 0.88 4.26 -10.64
CA ASP A 131 1.58 5.50 -11.06
C ASP A 131 3.07 5.44 -10.71
N HIS A 132 3.50 4.53 -9.83
CA HIS A 132 4.92 4.34 -9.56
C HIS A 132 5.67 3.75 -10.75
N VAL A 133 6.94 4.12 -10.82
CA VAL A 133 7.85 3.70 -11.89
C VAL A 133 8.76 2.56 -11.42
N SER A 134 8.96 2.42 -10.11
CA SER A 134 9.77 1.37 -9.48
C SER A 134 9.00 0.73 -8.32
N SER A 135 9.59 -0.27 -7.69
CA SER A 135 9.00 -1.03 -6.58
C SER A 135 8.47 -0.12 -5.48
N VAL A 136 7.28 -0.44 -4.96
CA VAL A 136 6.71 0.26 -3.81
C VAL A 136 7.25 -0.42 -2.56
N MET A 137 7.91 0.35 -1.69
CA MET A 137 8.63 -0.18 -0.53
C MET A 137 7.73 -0.24 0.69
N ASP A 138 6.96 0.82 0.95
CA ASP A 138 6.11 0.91 2.13
C ASP A 138 4.81 1.64 1.83
N ILE A 139 3.81 1.37 2.66
CA ILE A 139 2.44 1.88 2.55
C ILE A 139 1.88 2.15 3.93
N ASP A 140 1.10 3.21 4.06
CA ASP A 140 0.41 3.55 5.31
C ASP A 140 -0.91 4.24 5.01
N TYR A 141 -1.91 3.96 5.84
CA TYR A 141 -3.23 4.57 5.71
C TYR A 141 -3.33 5.87 6.49
N SER A 142 -4.08 6.82 5.94
CA SER A 142 -4.57 7.94 6.74
C SER A 142 -5.48 7.37 7.84
N PRO A 143 -5.45 7.93 9.06
CA PRO A 143 -6.37 7.52 10.12
C PRO A 143 -7.84 7.75 9.74
N THR A 144 -8.12 8.59 8.73
CA THR A 144 -9.47 8.75 8.17
C THR A 144 -9.93 7.58 7.29
N GLY A 145 -9.03 6.67 6.89
CA GLY A 145 -9.30 5.52 6.02
C GLY A 145 -9.63 5.85 4.56
N ARG A 146 -9.64 7.13 4.17
CA ARG A 146 -10.03 7.59 2.83
C ARG A 146 -8.86 7.68 1.85
N GLU A 147 -7.67 7.90 2.39
CA GLU A 147 -6.43 8.05 1.63
C GLU A 147 -5.34 7.16 2.23
N PHE A 148 -4.36 6.82 1.40
CA PHE A 148 -3.17 6.12 1.82
C PHE A 148 -1.97 6.70 1.08
N VAL A 149 -0.78 6.48 1.64
CA VAL A 149 0.47 7.03 1.14
C VAL A 149 1.44 5.90 0.88
N THR A 150 2.23 6.06 -0.17
CA THR A 150 3.19 5.05 -0.61
C THR A 150 4.55 5.68 -0.81
N GLY A 151 5.58 5.00 -0.30
CA GLY A 151 6.97 5.29 -0.58
C GLY A 151 7.51 4.31 -1.61
N SER A 152 8.23 4.82 -2.60
CA SER A 152 8.81 3.97 -3.64
C SER A 152 10.30 4.18 -3.82
N TYR A 153 10.91 3.13 -4.34
CA TYR A 153 12.29 3.11 -4.78
C TYR A 153 12.57 4.11 -5.92
N ASP A 154 11.53 4.64 -6.60
CA ASP A 154 11.65 5.68 -7.62
C ASP A 154 11.94 7.10 -7.07
N ARG A 155 12.16 7.22 -5.75
CA ARG A 155 12.44 8.47 -5.02
C ARG A 155 11.24 9.41 -4.94
N THR A 156 10.05 8.83 -4.88
CA THR A 156 8.81 9.61 -4.75
C THR A 156 7.97 9.08 -3.61
N VAL A 157 7.23 10.01 -3.02
CA VAL A 157 6.10 9.71 -2.14
C VAL A 157 4.85 10.04 -2.92
N ARG A 158 3.88 9.12 -2.98
CA ARG A 158 2.60 9.35 -3.65
C ARG A 158 1.47 9.17 -2.67
N ILE A 159 0.48 10.05 -2.73
CA ILE A 159 -0.77 9.92 -1.99
C ILE A 159 -1.85 9.46 -2.95
N PHE A 160 -2.60 8.45 -2.53
CA PHE A 160 -3.68 7.87 -3.30
C PHE A 160 -4.98 7.98 -2.52
N GLN A 161 -6.09 8.15 -3.26
CA GLN A 161 -7.41 7.91 -2.69
C GLN A 161 -7.66 6.40 -2.65
N TYR A 162 -8.27 5.91 -1.58
CA TYR A 162 -8.54 4.47 -1.41
C TYR A 162 -9.30 3.85 -2.60
N ASN A 163 -10.23 4.60 -3.19
CA ASN A 163 -11.04 4.17 -4.33
C ASN A 163 -10.48 4.61 -5.70
N GLY A 164 -9.38 5.37 -5.73
CA GLY A 164 -8.84 5.97 -6.96
C GLY A 164 -7.62 5.21 -7.45
N GLY A 165 -7.61 4.74 -8.70
CA GLY A 165 -6.48 3.98 -9.26
C GLY A 165 -5.22 4.80 -9.61
N HIS A 166 -5.24 6.11 -9.39
CA HIS A 166 -4.15 7.04 -9.68
C HIS A 166 -3.87 7.94 -8.48
N SER A 167 -2.64 8.41 -8.40
CA SER A 167 -2.16 9.30 -7.34
C SER A 167 -2.89 10.65 -7.39
N ARG A 168 -3.27 11.12 -6.20
CA ARG A 168 -3.80 12.46 -5.98
C ARG A 168 -2.67 13.49 -5.99
N GLU A 169 -1.60 13.18 -5.28
CA GLU A 169 -0.42 14.04 -5.14
C GLU A 169 0.86 13.22 -5.23
N ILE A 170 1.93 13.90 -5.63
CA ILE A 170 3.28 13.35 -5.71
C ILE A 170 4.27 14.34 -5.07
N TYR A 171 5.04 13.85 -4.11
CA TYR A 171 6.14 14.57 -3.50
C TYR A 171 7.47 14.00 -3.97
N HIS A 172 8.37 14.90 -4.38
CA HIS A 172 9.74 14.57 -4.75
C HIS A 172 10.64 15.76 -4.42
N THR A 173 11.94 15.49 -4.26
CA THR A 173 12.95 16.52 -4.09
C THR A 173 14.26 16.02 -4.68
N LYS A 174 15.07 16.92 -5.27
CA LYS A 174 16.33 16.55 -5.92
C LYS A 174 17.32 15.81 -4.99
N ARG A 175 17.31 16.16 -3.71
CA ARG A 175 18.16 15.54 -2.68
C ARG A 175 17.62 14.20 -2.19
N MET A 176 16.31 13.99 -2.29
CA MET A 176 15.65 12.79 -1.77
C MET A 176 16.06 11.58 -2.63
N GLN A 177 16.56 10.55 -1.96
CA GLN A 177 16.92 9.28 -2.59
C GLN A 177 15.76 8.30 -2.46
N ARG A 178 16.04 6.98 -2.42
CA ARG A 178 14.99 5.95 -2.34
C ARG A 178 14.20 6.15 -1.05
N VAL A 179 12.88 5.97 -1.11
CA VAL A 179 12.01 6.09 0.06
C VAL A 179 11.71 4.69 0.56
N PHE A 180 12.10 4.40 1.80
CA PHE A 180 11.96 3.07 2.39
C PHE A 180 10.78 2.94 3.33
N CYS A 181 10.46 3.99 4.08
CA CYS A 181 9.33 3.99 5.00
C CYS A 181 8.51 5.27 4.84
N VAL A 182 7.20 5.14 5.00
CA VAL A 182 6.29 6.29 5.00
C VAL A 182 5.22 6.06 6.05
N LYS A 183 4.85 7.11 6.77
CA LYS A 183 3.77 7.10 7.76
C LYS A 183 2.89 8.33 7.66
N PHE A 184 1.59 8.15 7.89
CA PHE A 184 0.70 9.26 8.17
C PHE A 184 0.82 9.70 9.62
N SER A 185 0.64 10.99 9.84
CA SER A 185 0.38 11.49 11.19
C SER A 185 -1.04 11.09 11.64
N CYS A 186 -1.21 10.93 12.95
CA CYS A 186 -2.49 10.53 13.56
C CYS A 186 -3.62 11.57 13.37
N ASP A 187 -3.28 12.80 13.03
CA ASP A 187 -4.23 13.87 12.68
C ASP A 187 -4.57 13.91 11.18
N ALA A 188 -4.03 13.00 10.37
CA ALA A 188 -4.14 12.94 8.90
C ALA A 188 -3.62 14.18 8.15
N SER A 189 -3.00 15.14 8.81
CA SER A 189 -2.61 16.42 8.19
C SER A 189 -1.21 16.37 7.57
N TYR A 190 -0.37 15.42 7.99
CA TYR A 190 1.00 15.26 7.56
C TYR A 190 1.34 13.84 7.13
N VAL A 191 2.40 13.77 6.34
CA VAL A 191 3.03 12.54 5.87
C VAL A 191 4.51 12.63 6.21
N ILE A 192 5.03 11.60 6.86
CA ILE A 192 6.44 11.47 7.21
C ILE A 192 7.05 10.44 6.28
N SER A 193 8.18 10.78 5.66
CA SER A 193 8.93 9.88 4.78
C SER A 193 10.36 9.71 5.27
N GLY A 194 10.81 8.45 5.38
CA GLY A 194 12.21 8.11 5.60
C GLY A 194 12.88 7.67 4.31
N SER A 195 13.96 8.36 3.96
CA SER A 195 14.73 8.09 2.74
C SER A 195 16.11 7.52 3.06
N ASP A 196 16.69 6.85 2.06
CA ASP A 196 18.05 6.29 2.05
C ASP A 196 19.15 7.34 2.28
N ASP A 197 18.81 8.63 2.13
CA ASP A 197 19.72 9.75 2.42
C ASP A 197 19.78 10.11 3.92
N THR A 198 19.42 9.15 4.78
CA THR A 198 19.37 9.22 6.26
C THR A 198 18.48 10.31 6.84
N ASN A 199 17.70 11.01 6.01
CA ASN A 199 16.83 12.09 6.44
C ASN A 199 15.37 11.62 6.58
N LEU A 200 14.73 12.06 7.66
CA LEU A 200 13.28 12.07 7.79
C LEU A 200 12.74 13.40 7.26
N ARG A 201 11.70 13.36 6.43
CA ARG A 201 11.03 14.54 5.90
C ARG A 201 9.56 14.51 6.25
N LEU A 202 9.01 15.68 6.52
CA LEU A 202 7.61 15.89 6.82
C LEU A 202 6.97 16.71 5.69
N TRP A 203 5.86 16.19 5.18
CA TRP A 203 5.07 16.75 4.09
C TRP A 203 3.67 17.02 4.60
N LYS A 204 2.99 18.02 4.07
CA LYS A 204 1.54 18.14 4.27
C LYS A 204 0.84 17.03 3.50
N ALA A 205 -0.22 16.46 4.05
CA ALA A 205 -1.07 15.53 3.32
C ALA A 205 -1.82 16.24 2.18
N LYS A 206 -2.24 17.50 2.39
CA LYS A 206 -2.76 18.38 1.33
C LYS A 206 -1.83 19.55 1.12
N ALA A 207 -1.17 19.62 -0.04
CA ALA A 207 -0.15 20.63 -0.31
C ALA A 207 -0.66 22.08 -0.19
N SER A 208 -1.89 22.33 -0.64
CA SER A 208 -2.50 23.66 -0.67
C SER A 208 -3.16 24.09 0.65
N GLU A 209 -3.25 23.21 1.63
CA GLU A 209 -3.92 23.52 2.90
C GLU A 209 -3.05 24.45 3.75
N GLN A 210 -3.65 25.53 4.23
CA GLN A 210 -2.97 26.49 5.09
C GLN A 210 -2.77 25.93 6.49
N MET A 211 -1.68 26.31 7.14
CA MET A 211 -1.44 25.94 8.53
C MET A 211 -2.09 26.95 9.47
N GLY A 212 -2.62 26.45 10.60
CA GLY A 212 -3.16 27.29 11.67
C GLY A 212 -4.69 27.34 11.68
N VAL A 213 -5.22 28.19 12.54
CA VAL A 213 -6.68 28.35 12.72
C VAL A 213 -7.22 29.25 11.62
N LEU A 214 -8.03 28.70 10.73
CA LEU A 214 -8.75 29.46 9.69
C LEU A 214 -9.99 30.12 10.28
N LEU A 215 -10.29 31.35 9.87
CA LEU A 215 -11.54 31.99 10.25
C LEU A 215 -12.74 31.23 9.63
N PRO A 216 -13.92 31.17 10.29
CA PRO A 216 -15.07 30.45 9.76
C PRO A 216 -15.48 30.86 8.33
N ARG A 217 -15.31 32.13 7.98
CA ARG A 217 -15.56 32.66 6.62
C ARG A 217 -14.57 32.09 5.60
N GLU A 218 -13.29 32.04 5.94
CA GLU A 218 -12.25 31.50 5.07
C GLU A 218 -12.43 30.00 4.86
N ARG A 219 -12.71 29.25 5.94
CA ARG A 219 -12.99 27.81 5.85
C ARG A 219 -14.16 27.52 4.91
N LYS A 220 -15.29 28.22 5.05
CA LYS A 220 -16.44 28.08 4.14
C LYS A 220 -16.08 28.38 2.69
N ASN A 221 -15.24 29.38 2.45
CA ASN A 221 -14.79 29.71 1.10
C ASN A 221 -13.93 28.58 0.51
N HIS A 222 -13.01 28.01 1.27
CA HIS A 222 -12.21 26.85 0.85
C HIS A 222 -13.09 25.64 0.55
N GLU A 223 -14.03 25.30 1.43
CA GLU A 223 -14.99 24.21 1.22
C GLU A 223 -15.82 24.42 -0.05
N TYR A 224 -16.29 25.64 -0.29
CA TYR A 224 -17.01 26.00 -1.51
C TYR A 224 -16.14 25.82 -2.77
N LEU A 225 -14.90 26.32 -2.76
CA LEU A 225 -13.96 26.18 -3.87
C LEU A 225 -13.60 24.72 -4.14
N GLU A 226 -13.39 23.91 -3.10
CA GLU A 226 -13.18 22.46 -3.24
C GLU A 226 -14.41 21.77 -3.84
N ALA A 227 -15.62 22.13 -3.41
CA ALA A 227 -16.86 21.58 -3.96
C ALA A 227 -17.05 21.94 -5.45
N VAL A 228 -16.78 23.19 -5.82
CA VAL A 228 -16.82 23.66 -7.22
C VAL A 228 -15.77 22.93 -8.06
N LYS A 229 -14.52 22.83 -7.57
CA LYS A 229 -13.45 22.07 -8.23
C LYS A 229 -13.87 20.61 -8.45
N ASN A 230 -14.46 19.97 -7.44
CA ASN A 230 -14.94 18.59 -7.52
C ASN A 230 -16.10 18.41 -8.52
N ARG A 231 -17.02 19.39 -8.59
CA ARG A 231 -18.13 19.39 -9.55
C ARG A 231 -17.64 19.48 -10.99
N TYR A 232 -16.71 20.39 -11.27
CA TYR A 232 -16.25 20.69 -12.62
C TYR A 232 -14.94 19.99 -13.03
N LYS A 233 -14.38 19.09 -12.20
CA LYS A 233 -13.10 18.38 -12.46
C LYS A 233 -13.05 17.57 -13.76
N HIS A 234 -14.19 17.27 -14.35
CA HIS A 234 -14.30 16.47 -15.56
C HIS A 234 -14.06 17.29 -16.83
N LEU A 235 -14.22 18.62 -16.77
CA LEU A 235 -13.95 19.53 -17.89
C LEU A 235 -12.46 19.45 -18.29
N PRO A 236 -12.13 19.45 -19.59
CA PRO A 236 -10.78 19.14 -20.08
C PRO A 236 -9.72 20.14 -19.60
N GLU A 237 -10.04 21.43 -19.56
CA GLU A 237 -9.12 22.48 -19.09
C GLU A 237 -8.80 22.33 -17.60
N ILE A 238 -9.83 22.18 -16.78
CA ILE A 238 -9.69 21.98 -15.32
C ILE A 238 -8.95 20.68 -15.06
N LYS A 239 -9.33 19.58 -15.72
CA LYS A 239 -8.67 18.27 -15.59
C LYS A 239 -7.19 18.35 -15.95
N ARG A 240 -6.82 19.08 -17.00
CA ARG A 240 -5.43 19.30 -17.41
C ARG A 240 -4.65 20.02 -16.31
N ILE A 241 -5.19 21.11 -15.78
CA ILE A 241 -4.55 21.90 -14.71
C ILE A 241 -4.41 21.08 -13.43
N VAL A 242 -5.47 20.39 -13.00
CA VAL A 242 -5.47 19.58 -11.78
C VAL A 242 -4.49 18.41 -11.85
N ARG A 243 -4.32 17.80 -13.03
CA ARG A 243 -3.37 16.69 -13.24
C ARG A 243 -1.95 17.16 -13.52
N HIS A 244 -1.75 18.44 -13.82
CA HIS A 244 -0.43 18.95 -14.15
C HIS A 244 0.42 19.05 -12.90
N GLY A 245 1.38 18.13 -12.76
CA GLY A 245 2.41 18.16 -11.73
C GLY A 245 3.79 18.13 -12.36
N HIS A 246 4.71 18.96 -11.86
CA HIS A 246 6.11 18.90 -12.29
C HIS A 246 6.73 17.58 -11.80
N LEU A 247 7.13 16.72 -12.74
CA LEU A 247 7.86 15.49 -12.46
C LEU A 247 9.33 15.65 -12.85
N PRO A 248 10.28 15.09 -12.07
CA PRO A 248 11.68 15.04 -12.48
C PRO A 248 11.81 14.32 -13.82
N ARG A 249 12.68 14.84 -14.70
CA ARG A 249 12.83 14.33 -16.07
C ARG A 249 13.07 12.83 -16.16
N ALA A 250 13.83 12.26 -15.21
CA ALA A 250 14.09 10.82 -15.14
C ALA A 250 12.81 10.00 -14.89
N ILE A 251 11.99 10.43 -13.93
CA ILE A 251 10.72 9.76 -13.59
C ILE A 251 9.73 9.93 -14.73
N TYR A 252 9.63 11.13 -15.32
CA TYR A 252 8.75 11.38 -16.45
C TYR A 252 9.08 10.50 -17.66
N LYS A 253 10.36 10.41 -18.04
CA LYS A 253 10.80 9.54 -19.14
C LYS A 253 10.50 8.07 -18.87
N ALA A 254 10.80 7.60 -17.66
CA ALA A 254 10.59 6.21 -17.29
C ALA A 254 9.09 5.85 -17.17
N ALA A 255 8.25 6.79 -16.72
CA ALA A 255 6.80 6.62 -16.73
C ALA A 255 6.23 6.52 -18.15
N ASN A 256 6.71 7.37 -19.08
CA ASN A 256 6.31 7.31 -20.49
C ASN A 256 6.75 5.99 -21.14
N LEU A 257 8.00 5.58 -20.94
CA LEU A 257 8.51 4.29 -21.41
C LEU A 257 7.66 3.13 -20.89
N ARG A 258 7.29 3.14 -19.61
CA ARG A 258 6.44 2.09 -19.01
C ARG A 258 5.03 2.08 -19.62
N ARG A 259 4.47 3.25 -19.94
CA ARG A 259 3.19 3.37 -20.64
C ARG A 259 3.27 2.76 -22.04
N GLU A 260 4.31 3.09 -22.80
CA GLU A 260 4.56 2.53 -24.14
C GLU A 260 4.72 1.00 -24.10
N ILE A 261 5.50 0.47 -23.16
CA ILE A 261 5.66 -0.98 -22.95
C ILE A 261 4.29 -1.63 -22.65
N THR A 262 3.53 -1.05 -21.73
CA THR A 262 2.20 -1.59 -21.34
C THR A 262 1.21 -1.56 -22.51
N GLU A 263 1.24 -0.53 -23.34
CA GLU A 263 0.40 -0.42 -24.54
C GLU A 263 0.86 -1.39 -25.64
N ALA A 264 2.16 -1.60 -25.81
CA ALA A 264 2.70 -2.60 -26.73
C ALA A 264 2.31 -4.02 -26.32
N GLU A 265 2.43 -4.36 -25.03
CA GLU A 265 1.98 -5.65 -24.47
C GLU A 265 0.48 -5.86 -24.67
N ARG A 266 -0.34 -4.84 -24.37
CA ARG A 266 -1.79 -4.91 -24.58
C ARG A 266 -2.13 -5.14 -26.05
N ARG A 267 -1.52 -4.39 -26.97
CA ARG A 267 -1.69 -4.58 -28.42
C ARG A 267 -1.29 -5.99 -28.85
N LYS A 268 -0.20 -6.54 -28.31
CA LYS A 268 0.25 -7.91 -28.59
C LYS A 268 -0.76 -8.95 -28.09
N GLU A 269 -1.29 -8.79 -26.87
CA GLU A 269 -2.33 -9.67 -26.31
C GLU A 269 -3.63 -9.60 -27.12
N ASP A 270 -4.06 -8.40 -27.51
CA ASP A 270 -5.28 -8.22 -28.30
C ASP A 270 -5.15 -8.80 -29.71
N ARG A 271 -3.98 -8.65 -30.37
CA ARG A 271 -3.69 -9.33 -31.65
C ARG A 271 -3.72 -10.84 -31.50
N LYS A 272 -3.05 -11.39 -30.47
CA LYS A 272 -3.08 -12.84 -30.22
C LYS A 272 -4.51 -13.33 -30.03
N ARG A 273 -5.34 -12.61 -29.29
CA ARG A 273 -6.75 -12.96 -29.09
C ARG A 273 -7.54 -12.91 -30.40
N ALA A 274 -7.33 -11.90 -31.24
CA ALA A 274 -8.01 -11.76 -32.53
C ALA A 274 -7.66 -12.88 -33.52
N HIS A 275 -6.44 -13.43 -33.44
CA HIS A 275 -5.97 -14.55 -34.28
C HIS A 275 -6.13 -15.94 -33.65
N SER A 276 -6.68 -16.04 -32.44
CA SER A 276 -6.94 -17.33 -31.78
C SER A 276 -8.39 -17.76 -32.02
N ALA A 277 -8.69 -19.05 -31.85
CA ALA A 277 -10.05 -19.56 -31.94
C ALA A 277 -10.99 -18.80 -30.97
N PRO A 278 -12.23 -18.46 -31.37
CA PRO A 278 -13.20 -17.80 -30.51
C PRO A 278 -13.33 -18.52 -29.15
N GLY A 279 -13.21 -17.78 -28.05
CA GLY A 279 -13.33 -18.32 -26.69
C GLY A 279 -12.06 -18.95 -26.08
N SER A 280 -11.01 -19.20 -26.87
CA SER A 280 -9.77 -19.82 -26.36
C SER A 280 -8.98 -18.95 -25.37
N MET A 281 -9.03 -17.62 -25.53
CA MET A 281 -8.29 -16.66 -24.68
C MET A 281 -9.22 -15.58 -24.08
N PRO A 282 -9.89 -15.87 -22.94
CA PRO A 282 -10.76 -14.90 -22.29
C PRO A 282 -9.99 -13.69 -21.75
N LYS A 283 -10.62 -12.51 -21.82
CA LYS A 283 -10.03 -11.27 -21.29
C LYS A 283 -10.11 -11.26 -19.77
N GLN A 284 -8.99 -11.53 -19.10
CA GLN A 284 -8.91 -11.42 -17.65
C GLN A 284 -8.83 -9.96 -17.19
N ALA A 285 -9.60 -9.61 -16.17
CA ALA A 285 -9.51 -8.30 -15.54
C ALA A 285 -8.14 -8.11 -14.86
N LEU A 286 -7.57 -6.91 -14.94
CA LEU A 286 -6.28 -6.56 -14.32
C LEU A 286 -6.24 -6.83 -12.81
N ARG A 287 -7.41 -6.80 -12.15
CA ARG A 287 -7.62 -7.07 -10.73
C ARG A 287 -7.42 -8.54 -10.34
N LYS A 288 -7.57 -9.47 -11.30
CA LYS A 288 -7.37 -10.92 -11.10
C LYS A 288 -6.05 -11.41 -11.69
N LYS A 289 -5.58 -10.78 -12.77
CA LYS A 289 -4.40 -11.20 -13.57
C LYS A 289 -3.09 -11.39 -12.77
N ARG A 290 -2.97 -10.77 -11.59
CA ARG A 290 -1.74 -10.74 -10.78
C ARG A 290 -1.76 -11.72 -9.61
N ILE A 291 -2.89 -12.37 -9.36
CA ILE A 291 -3.08 -13.38 -8.32
C ILE A 291 -2.88 -14.74 -9.00
N ILE A 292 -1.98 -15.55 -8.46
CA ILE A 292 -1.66 -16.88 -9.00
C ILE A 292 -2.53 -17.94 -8.34
N GLN A 293 -2.55 -17.95 -7.00
CA GLN A 293 -3.22 -18.97 -6.22
C GLN A 293 -3.76 -18.38 -4.92
N GLU A 294 -4.94 -18.82 -4.54
CA GLU A 294 -5.52 -18.66 -3.21
C GLU A 294 -5.48 -20.04 -2.53
N VAL A 295 -4.96 -20.06 -1.31
CA VAL A 295 -4.89 -21.24 -0.45
C VAL A 295 -5.67 -20.88 0.81
N GLU A 296 -6.76 -21.62 1.04
CA GLU A 296 -7.53 -21.58 2.29
C GLU A 296 -6.90 -22.53 3.31
#